data_AF-A0A1B6FIP9-F1
#
_entry.id   AF-A0A1B6FIP9-F1
#
_cell.length_a   1.000
_cell.length_b   1.000
_cell.length_c   1.000
_cell.angle_alpha   90.00
_cell.angle_beta   90.00
_cell.angle_gamma   90.00
#
_symmetry.space_group_name_H-M   'P 1'
#
loop_
_entity.id
_entity.type
_entity.pdbx_description
1 polymer ?
#
loop_
_entity_poly.entity_id
_entity_poly.type
_entity_poly.pdbx_seq_one_letter_code
_entity_poly.pdbx_strand_id
1 'polypeptide(L)'
;FTVGAVFRAEESHTSRHLTEFVGLDLEMAFKFHYSEVLDMIEKTFIEIFKTLQSNYSKEIAIIRQQFHSEPLIFIEPPPRIKFSEAVNMLRNAGNSIETNAELTSYHEKLLGQLVREKYNTDFFVLDK
;
A
#
# COMPACT_ATOMS: atom_id res chain seq x y z
N PHE A 1 15.72 -4.29 11.76
CA PHE A 1 14.91 -3.17 11.26
C PHE A 1 15.54 -1.88 11.73
N THR A 2 15.30 -0.78 11.02
CA THR A 2 15.86 0.54 11.29
C THR A 2 14.72 1.57 11.26
N VAL A 3 14.73 2.48 12.22
CA VAL A 3 13.85 3.67 12.23
C VAL A 3 14.76 4.88 12.23
N GLY A 4 14.71 5.70 11.18
CA GLY A 4 15.67 6.79 11.00
C GLY A 4 15.29 7.77 9.91
N ALA A 5 16.07 8.84 9.78
CA ALA A 5 15.86 9.83 8.72
C ALA A 5 16.28 9.27 7.35
N VAL A 6 15.41 9.43 6.36
CA VAL A 6 15.66 9.13 4.95
C VAL A 6 15.66 10.44 4.17
N PHE A 7 16.68 10.64 3.34
CA PHE A 7 16.85 11.83 2.53
C PHE A 7 16.60 11.50 1.06
N ARG A 8 15.79 12.33 0.39
CA ARG A 8 15.54 12.27 -1.06
C ARG A 8 15.98 13.57 -1.70
N ALA A 9 16.92 13.46 -2.63
CA ALA A 9 17.54 14.59 -3.31
C ALA A 9 16.81 14.97 -4.61
N GLU A 10 15.82 14.19 -5.03
CA GLU A 10 15.08 14.45 -6.26
C GLU A 10 14.24 15.74 -6.17
N GLU A 11 14.29 16.54 -7.23
CA GLU A 11 13.47 17.75 -7.34
C GLU A 11 12.01 17.35 -7.68
N SER A 12 11.20 17.15 -6.64
CA SER A 12 9.80 16.74 -6.77
C SER A 12 8.89 17.55 -5.83
N HIS A 13 8.27 18.58 -6.38
CA HIS A 13 7.33 19.46 -5.66
C HIS A 13 5.87 18.99 -5.82
N THR A 14 5.49 17.95 -5.08
CA THR A 14 4.10 17.45 -5.06
C THR A 14 3.57 17.41 -3.62
N SER A 15 2.25 17.28 -3.46
CA SER A 15 1.60 17.16 -2.15
C SER A 15 1.97 15.89 -1.35
N ARG A 16 2.77 14.98 -1.92
CA ARG A 16 3.10 13.67 -1.34
C ARG A 16 4.60 13.40 -1.16
N HIS A 17 5.47 14.35 -1.55
CA HIS A 17 6.92 14.14 -1.54
C HIS A 17 7.61 15.19 -0.65
N LEU A 18 8.51 14.71 0.21
CA LEU A 18 9.39 15.50 1.07
C LEU A 18 10.84 15.09 0.82
N THR A 19 11.78 16.01 1.05
CA THR A 19 13.23 15.76 0.92
C THR A 19 13.82 15.06 2.14
N GLU A 20 13.10 15.07 3.27
CA GLU A 20 13.45 14.35 4.49
C GLU A 20 12.18 13.78 5.13
N PHE A 21 12.21 12.51 5.55
CA PHE A 21 11.12 11.85 6.27
C PHE A 21 11.65 10.71 7.16
N VAL A 22 10.84 10.23 8.11
CA VAL A 22 11.20 9.06 8.92
C VAL A 22 10.91 7.78 8.14
N GLY A 23 11.96 7.02 7.84
CA GLY A 23 11.88 5.70 7.22
C GLY A 23 11.72 4.58 8.25
N LEU A 24 10.99 3.55 7.84
CA LEU A 24 10.85 2.28 8.56
C LEU A 24 11.37 1.17 7.65
N ASP A 25 12.62 0.78 7.84
CA ASP A 25 13.30 -0.19 6.99
C ASP A 25 13.42 -1.55 7.67
N LEU A 26 13.22 -2.62 6.90
CA LEU A 26 13.42 -3.97 7.37
C LEU A 26 14.19 -4.79 6.33
N GLU A 27 15.14 -5.57 6.84
CA GLU A 27 15.82 -6.61 6.08
C GLU A 27 15.82 -7.91 6.88
N MET A 28 15.58 -9.02 6.20
CA MET A 28 15.41 -10.34 6.81
C MET A 28 15.95 -11.43 5.88
N ALA A 29 16.80 -12.30 6.41
CA ALA A 29 17.19 -13.52 5.71
C ALA A 29 16.01 -14.51 5.65
N PHE A 30 15.76 -15.08 4.48
CA PHE A 30 14.74 -16.11 4.24
C PHE A 30 15.41 -17.44 3.86
N LYS A 31 14.65 -18.55 3.90
CA LYS A 31 15.22 -19.89 3.69
C LYS A 31 15.09 -20.39 2.26
N PHE A 32 13.89 -20.32 1.70
CA PHE A 32 13.55 -20.99 0.44
C PHE A 32 13.05 -20.02 -0.61
N HIS A 33 12.22 -19.05 -0.22
CA HIS A 33 11.59 -18.13 -1.17
C HIS A 33 11.37 -16.75 -0.55
N TYR A 34 11.51 -15.70 -1.36
CA TYR A 34 11.34 -14.31 -0.89
C TYR A 34 9.93 -14.02 -0.37
N SER A 35 8.94 -14.85 -0.72
CA SER A 35 7.58 -14.75 -0.17
C SER A 35 7.55 -14.88 1.35
N GLU A 36 8.54 -15.53 1.97
CA GLU A 36 8.67 -15.54 3.44
C GLU A 36 8.84 -14.11 4.00
N VAL A 37 9.55 -13.25 3.27
CA VAL A 37 9.70 -11.83 3.61
C VAL A 37 8.40 -11.07 3.35
N LEU A 38 7.71 -11.33 2.22
CA LEU A 38 6.40 -10.76 1.94
C LEU A 38 5.37 -11.11 3.03
N ASP A 39 5.32 -12.38 3.46
CA ASP A 39 4.43 -12.84 4.53
C ASP A 39 4.68 -12.05 5.83
N MET A 40 5.94 -11.76 6.15
CA MET A 40 6.32 -10.99 7.33
C MET A 40 5.91 -9.52 7.19
N ILE A 41 6.14 -8.90 6.03
CA ILE A 41 5.73 -7.50 5.77
C ILE A 41 4.21 -7.36 5.85
N GLU A 42 3.47 -8.27 5.22
CA GLU A 42 2.01 -8.27 5.23
C GLU A 42 1.46 -8.40 6.65
N LYS A 43 1.95 -9.37 7.43
CA LYS A 43 1.57 -9.53 8.84
C LYS A 43 1.88 -8.29 9.66
N THR A 44 3.00 -7.62 9.39
CA THR A 44 3.37 -6.38 10.08
C THR A 44 2.34 -5.28 9.83
N PHE A 45 1.93 -5.05 8.58
CA PHE A 45 0.89 -4.06 8.26
C PHE A 45 -0.46 -4.41 8.88
N ILE A 46 -0.88 -5.67 8.79
CA ILE A 46 -2.12 -6.15 9.39
C ILE A 46 -2.15 -5.89 10.90
N GLU A 47 -1.07 -6.21 11.62
CA GLU A 47 -0.98 -5.97 13.06
C GLU A 47 -0.97 -4.46 13.40
N ILE A 48 -0.34 -3.63 12.57
CA ILE A 48 -0.43 -2.17 12.69
C ILE A 48 -1.89 -1.72 12.55
N PHE A 49 -2.60 -2.16 11.52
CA PHE A 49 -3.99 -1.75 11.28
C PHE A 49 -4.93 -2.21 12.39
N LYS A 50 -4.82 -3.46 12.85
CA LYS A 50 -5.56 -3.96 14.01
C LYS A 50 -5.31 -3.13 15.26
N THR A 51 -4.05 -2.87 15.57
CA THR A 51 -3.64 -2.11 16.76
C THR A 51 -4.19 -0.69 16.72
N LEU A 52 -4.15 -0.04 15.55
CA LEU A 52 -4.74 1.29 15.37
C LEU A 52 -6.25 1.27 15.59
N GLN A 53 -6.95 0.30 15.01
CA GLN A 53 -8.41 0.17 15.16
C GLN A 53 -8.83 -0.18 16.59
N SER A 54 -8.07 -1.00 17.31
CA SER A 54 -8.41 -1.42 18.67
C SER A 54 -8.02 -0.37 19.72
N ASN A 55 -6.80 0.14 19.66
CA ASN A 55 -6.21 0.92 20.75
C ASN A 55 -6.36 2.44 20.55
N TYR A 56 -6.54 2.89 19.30
CA TYR A 56 -6.56 4.31 18.94
C TYR A 56 -7.86 4.73 18.24
N SER A 57 -8.96 3.97 18.45
CA SER A 57 -10.27 4.27 17.85
C SER A 57 -10.81 5.66 18.21
N LYS A 58 -10.52 6.15 19.42
CA LYS A 58 -10.93 7.47 19.90
C LYS A 58 -10.21 8.58 19.15
N GLU A 59 -8.89 8.49 19.04
CA GLU A 59 -8.02 9.44 18.33
C GLU A 59 -8.39 9.48 16.85
N ILE A 60 -8.60 8.31 16.23
CA ILE A 60 -9.06 8.20 14.84
C ILE A 60 -10.42 8.89 14.66
N ALA A 61 -11.37 8.70 15.60
CA ALA A 61 -12.67 9.35 15.54
C ALA A 61 -12.58 10.88 15.65
N ILE A 62 -11.69 11.41 16.49
CA ILE A 62 -11.43 12.85 16.61
C ILE A 62 -10.89 13.40 15.28
N ILE A 63 -9.89 12.75 14.69
CA ILE A 63 -9.32 13.17 13.41
C ILE A 63 -10.40 13.19 12.31
N ARG A 64 -11.29 12.18 12.30
CA ARG A 64 -12.39 12.09 11.32
C ARG A 64 -13.42 13.21 11.40
N GLN A 65 -13.55 13.90 12.54
CA GLN A 65 -14.43 15.05 12.66
C GLN A 65 -13.94 16.23 11.80
N GLN A 66 -12.62 16.37 11.66
CA GLN A 66 -12.01 17.42 10.84
C GLN A 66 -11.72 16.93 9.41
N PHE A 67 -11.23 15.71 9.27
CA PHE A 67 -10.84 15.09 8.00
C PHE A 67 -11.68 13.85 7.73
N HIS A 68 -12.83 14.05 7.10
CA HIS A 68 -13.78 12.97 6.85
C HIS A 68 -13.13 11.85 6.03
N SER A 69 -13.21 10.62 6.54
CA SER A 69 -12.66 9.43 5.89
C SER A 69 -13.38 8.17 6.37
N GLU A 70 -13.54 7.22 5.44
CA GLU A 70 -14.09 5.90 5.75
C GLU A 70 -13.12 5.07 6.61
N PRO A 71 -13.61 4.08 7.36
CA PRO A 71 -12.77 3.05 7.96
C PRO A 71 -11.92 2.31 6.93
N LEU A 72 -10.63 2.15 7.24
CA LEU A 72 -9.73 1.28 6.48
C LEU A 72 -10.25 -0.16 6.57
N ILE A 73 -10.51 -0.80 5.45
CA ILE A 73 -10.88 -2.22 5.39
C ILE A 73 -9.72 -3.02 4.85
N PHE A 74 -9.34 -4.06 5.56
CA PHE A 74 -8.31 -5.00 5.16
C PHE A 74 -8.80 -6.43 5.38
N ILE A 75 -8.27 -7.36 4.59
CA ILE A 75 -8.54 -8.80 4.72
C ILE A 75 -7.23 -9.54 4.96
N GLU A 76 -7.33 -10.70 5.59
CA GLU A 76 -6.19 -11.53 5.99
C GLU A 76 -6.31 -12.92 5.38
N PRO A 77 -5.37 -13.36 4.52
CA PRO A 77 -4.23 -12.59 4.00
C PRO A 77 -4.66 -11.49 3.00
N PRO A 78 -3.87 -10.40 2.86
CA PRO A 78 -4.15 -9.39 1.83
C PRO A 78 -4.00 -9.99 0.42
N PRO A 79 -4.77 -9.52 -0.58
CA PRO A 79 -4.61 -9.98 -1.95
C PRO A 79 -3.19 -9.70 -2.47
N ARG A 80 -2.56 -10.72 -3.03
CA ARG A 80 -1.36 -10.57 -3.87
C ARG A 80 -1.79 -10.57 -5.32
N ILE A 81 -1.60 -9.43 -5.99
CA ILE A 81 -1.97 -9.24 -7.39
C ILE A 81 -0.68 -9.21 -8.18
N LYS A 82 -0.59 -10.04 -9.22
CA LYS A 82 0.57 -9.98 -10.13
C LYS A 82 0.51 -8.70 -10.95
N PHE A 83 1.65 -8.12 -11.27
CA PHE A 83 1.74 -6.92 -12.09
C PHE A 83 1.01 -7.08 -13.42
N SER A 84 1.17 -8.25 -14.05
CA SER A 84 0.43 -8.63 -15.26
C SER A 84 -1.10 -8.64 -15.09
N GLU A 85 -1.61 -9.09 -13.93
CA GLU A 85 -3.04 -9.04 -13.61
C GLU A 85 -3.50 -7.58 -13.41
N ALA A 86 -2.73 -6.78 -12.69
CA ALA A 86 -3.04 -5.36 -12.48
C ALA A 86 -3.11 -4.58 -13.79
N VAL A 87 -2.18 -4.80 -14.72
CA VAL A 87 -2.22 -4.20 -16.06
C VAL A 87 -3.49 -4.63 -16.81
N ASN A 88 -3.88 -5.90 -16.72
CA ASN A 88 -5.12 -6.37 -17.34
C ASN A 88 -6.37 -5.76 -16.70
N MET A 89 -6.39 -5.59 -15.38
CA MET A 89 -7.48 -4.90 -14.68
C MET A 89 -7.63 -3.45 -15.19
N LEU A 90 -6.52 -2.74 -15.35
CA LEU A 90 -6.52 -1.36 -15.85
C LEU A 90 -6.94 -1.27 -17.32
N ARG A 91 -6.51 -2.21 -18.17
CA ARG A 91 -6.96 -2.32 -19.57
C ARG A 91 -8.44 -2.59 -19.69
N ASN A 92 -8.96 -3.49 -18.86
CA ASN A 92 -10.39 -3.79 -18.81
C ASN A 92 -11.21 -2.59 -18.33
N ALA A 93 -10.62 -1.69 -17.54
CA ALA A 93 -11.19 -0.41 -17.14
C ALA A 93 -11.02 0.70 -18.21
N GLY A 94 -10.57 0.38 -19.43
CA GLY A 94 -10.48 1.30 -20.56
C GLY A 94 -9.15 2.03 -20.72
N ASN A 95 -8.08 1.62 -20.01
CA ASN A 95 -6.77 2.27 -20.09
C ASN A 95 -5.83 1.57 -21.07
N SER A 96 -5.15 2.36 -21.90
CA SER A 96 -4.10 1.86 -22.80
C SER A 96 -2.76 1.85 -22.06
N ILE A 97 -2.45 0.72 -21.41
CA ILE A 97 -1.19 0.53 -20.67
C ILE A 97 -0.37 -0.59 -21.33
N GLU A 98 0.91 -0.34 -21.60
CA GLU A 98 1.83 -1.37 -22.09
C GLU A 98 2.19 -2.36 -20.98
N THR A 99 2.51 -3.60 -21.34
CA THR A 99 2.68 -4.69 -20.37
C THR A 99 3.78 -4.43 -19.32
N ASN A 100 4.80 -3.65 -19.67
CA ASN A 100 5.93 -3.32 -18.81
C ASN A 100 6.01 -1.82 -18.47
N ALA A 101 4.94 -1.06 -18.72
CA ALA A 101 4.92 0.36 -18.41
C ALA A 101 4.84 0.60 -16.90
N GLU A 102 5.55 1.62 -16.41
CA GLU A 102 5.38 2.08 -15.04
C GLU A 102 3.95 2.60 -14.81
N LEU A 103 3.39 2.29 -13.64
CA LEU A 103 2.07 2.80 -13.27
C LEU A 103 2.19 4.26 -12.87
N THR A 104 1.43 5.12 -13.55
CA THR A 104 1.28 6.52 -13.13
C THR A 104 0.48 6.59 -11.83
N SER A 105 0.56 7.70 -11.10
CA SER A 105 -0.29 7.90 -9.91
C SER A 105 -1.80 7.87 -10.19
N TYR A 106 -2.22 8.10 -11.44
CA TYR A 106 -3.60 7.87 -11.84
C TYR A 106 -3.91 6.37 -11.90
N HIS A 107 -3.04 5.57 -12.53
CA HIS A 107 -3.17 4.12 -12.61
C HIS A 107 -3.16 3.46 -11.22
N GLU A 108 -2.27 3.89 -10.32
CA GLU A 108 -2.22 3.38 -8.93
C GLU A 108 -3.53 3.60 -8.18
N LYS A 109 -4.10 4.82 -8.28
CA LYS A 109 -5.38 5.16 -7.65
C LYS A 109 -6.54 4.35 -8.24
N LEU A 110 -6.61 4.27 -9.56
CA LEU A 110 -7.65 3.49 -10.24
C LEU A 110 -7.54 2.00 -9.90
N LEU A 111 -6.33 1.45 -9.88
CA LEU A 111 -6.10 0.07 -9.47
C LEU A 111 -6.59 -0.16 -8.04
N GLY A 112 -6.29 0.75 -7.11
CA GLY A 112 -6.81 0.69 -5.74
C GLY A 112 -8.34 0.64 -5.68
N GLN A 113 -9.03 1.44 -6.50
CA GLN A 113 -10.49 1.41 -6.62
C GLN A 113 -11.00 0.06 -7.16
N LEU A 114 -10.40 -0.45 -8.23
CA LEU A 114 -10.77 -1.75 -8.82
C LEU A 114 -10.54 -2.90 -7.83
N VAL A 115 -9.47 -2.85 -7.04
CA VAL A 115 -9.18 -3.83 -5.98
C VAL A 115 -10.23 -3.72 -4.87
N ARG A 116 -10.58 -2.50 -4.46
CA ARG A 116 -11.63 -2.27 -3.47
C ARG A 116 -12.97 -2.83 -3.93
N GLU A 117 -13.36 -2.60 -5.18
CA GLU A 117 -14.60 -3.12 -5.76
C GLU A 117 -14.60 -4.65 -5.86
N LYS A 118 -13.47 -5.25 -6.26
CA LYS A 118 -13.36 -6.70 -6.50
C LYS A 118 -13.18 -7.52 -5.22
N TYR A 119 -12.40 -7.01 -4.26
CA TYR A 119 -11.95 -7.76 -3.08
C TYR A 119 -12.41 -7.15 -1.74
N ASN A 120 -13.08 -5.99 -1.76
CA ASN A 120 -13.53 -5.28 -0.57
C ASN A 120 -12.39 -4.97 0.43
N THR A 121 -11.26 -4.49 -0.08
CA THR A 121 -10.10 -4.11 0.73
C THR A 121 -9.39 -2.86 0.20
N ASP A 122 -8.83 -2.06 1.11
CA ASP A 122 -7.96 -0.91 0.84
C ASP A 122 -6.47 -1.27 0.85
N PHE A 123 -6.12 -2.52 1.21
CA PHE A 123 -4.73 -2.97 1.33
C PHE A 123 -4.51 -4.24 0.50
N PHE A 124 -3.53 -4.17 -0.40
CA PHE A 124 -3.12 -5.28 -1.26
C PHE A 124 -1.63 -5.16 -1.59
N VAL A 125 -1.05 -6.26 -2.07
CA VAL A 125 0.34 -6.32 -2.51
C VAL A 125 0.37 -6.49 -4.02
N LEU A 126 1.13 -5.62 -4.69
CA LEU A 126 1.45 -5.78 -6.11
C LEU A 126 2.78 -6.52 -6.21
N ASP A 127 2.73 -7.78 -6.65
CA ASP A 127 3.89 -8.65 -6.83
C ASP A 127 4.21 -8.83 -8.33
N LYS A 128 5.37 -9.40 -8.66
CA LYS A 128 5.83 -9.56 -10.04
C LYS A 128 5.00 -10.56 -10.86
#